data_AF-A0A0F9RY55-F1
#
_entry.id   AF-A0A0F9RY55-F1
#
_cell.length_a   1.000
_cell.length_b   1.000
_cell.length_c   1.000
_cell.angle_alpha   90.00
_cell.angle_beta   90.00
_cell.angle_gamma   90.00
#
_symmetry.space_group_name_H-M   'P 1'
#
loop_
_entity.id
_entity.type
_entity.pdbx_description
1 polymer ?
#
loop_
_entity_poly.entity_id
_entity_poly.type
_entity_poly.pdbx_seq_one_letter_code
_entity_poly.pdbx_strand_id
1 'polypeptide(L)'
;MKLRFLPPQVSEASEVLHLKLWEGTIFDYSLSGFAGTLSGGTGTPTSVSPAFDFIAANTQYIDIGTGPSIVKTISLWINQNDVAGNEYPIDLNGTDYLSVESGVVTVNGLAGHILYVDGVAGTSGVTTIDATYHLITITDTTENDATDLDIGRADIGPAVYYDGLISDVRLYSVVRTAAQIKDFYNQTRWRYGA
;
A
#
# COMPACT_ATOMS: atom_id res chain seq x y z
N MET A 1 -9.97 26.83 -9.81
CA MET A 1 -9.09 25.86 -9.14
C MET A 1 -7.78 26.56 -8.83
N LYS A 2 -7.42 26.74 -7.55
CA LYS A 2 -6.16 27.41 -7.19
C LYS A 2 -5.07 26.36 -7.24
N LEU A 3 -4.11 26.49 -8.16
CA LEU A 3 -2.90 25.67 -8.18
C LEU A 3 -2.19 25.86 -6.83
N ARG A 4 -2.30 24.87 -5.94
CA ARG A 4 -1.39 24.77 -4.80
C ARG A 4 -0.11 24.16 -5.35
N PHE A 5 0.97 24.91 -5.28
CA PHE A 5 2.31 24.34 -5.40
C PHE A 5 2.42 23.28 -4.32
N LEU A 6 2.52 22.02 -4.75
CA LEU A 6 2.91 20.97 -3.84
C LEU A 6 4.33 21.31 -3.38
N PRO A 7 4.62 21.35 -2.07
CA PRO A 7 6.01 21.21 -1.66
C PRO A 7 6.53 19.93 -2.36
N PRO A 8 7.77 19.94 -2.88
CA PRO A 8 8.34 18.73 -3.47
C PRO A 8 8.15 17.61 -2.44
N GLN A 9 7.56 16.48 -2.83
CA GLN A 9 7.61 15.29 -1.99
C GLN A 9 9.05 14.80 -2.06
N VAL A 10 9.92 15.41 -1.25
CA VAL A 10 11.31 15.01 -1.11
C VAL A 10 11.27 13.64 -0.46
N SER A 11 11.86 12.62 -1.08
CA SER A 11 12.10 11.34 -0.43
C SER A 11 12.84 11.62 0.88
N GLU A 12 12.26 11.25 2.02
CA GLU A 12 12.97 11.32 3.29
C GLU A 12 14.02 10.19 3.32
N ALA A 13 15.16 10.36 3.98
CA ALA A 13 16.23 9.34 4.00
C ALA A 13 15.80 7.98 4.58
N SER A 14 14.66 7.94 5.26
CA SER A 14 14.07 6.70 5.80
C SER A 14 13.10 6.01 4.84
N GLU A 15 12.70 6.67 3.74
CA GLU A 15 11.85 6.09 2.69
C GLU A 15 12.71 5.12 1.86
N VAL A 16 12.42 3.82 1.97
CA VAL A 16 13.16 2.73 1.30
C VAL A 16 12.42 2.19 0.08
N LEU A 17 11.16 2.56 -0.08
CA LEU A 17 10.39 2.37 -1.30
C LEU A 17 9.34 3.46 -1.41
N HIS A 18 9.14 3.97 -2.62
CA HIS A 18 7.99 4.82 -2.92
C HIS A 18 7.53 4.61 -4.34
N LEU A 19 6.52 3.76 -4.50
CA LEU A 19 5.95 3.48 -5.80
C LEU A 19 4.95 4.57 -6.17
N LYS A 20 5.27 5.31 -7.23
CA LYS A 20 4.27 6.09 -7.96
C LYS A 20 3.76 5.26 -9.12
N LEU A 21 2.46 5.09 -9.13
CA LEU A 21 1.71 4.36 -10.14
C LEU A 21 1.04 5.41 -11.03
N TRP A 22 1.74 5.93 -12.04
CA TRP A 22 1.26 6.99 -12.94
C TRP A 22 1.52 6.60 -14.40
N GLU A 23 0.51 6.72 -15.26
CA GLU A 23 0.64 6.73 -16.73
C GLU A 23 1.10 5.39 -17.28
N GLY A 24 0.75 4.29 -16.59
CA GLY A 24 1.16 2.95 -16.97
C GLY A 24 2.61 2.61 -16.62
N THR A 25 3.28 3.47 -15.85
CA THR A 25 4.64 3.23 -15.34
C THR A 25 4.63 3.00 -13.83
N ILE A 26 5.48 2.06 -13.40
CA ILE A 26 5.78 1.79 -11.99
C ILE A 26 7.19 2.33 -11.75
N PHE A 27 7.32 3.39 -10.96
CA PHE A 27 8.62 3.97 -10.65
C PHE A 27 8.82 4.07 -9.14
N ASP A 28 9.99 3.67 -8.68
CA ASP A 28 10.44 3.88 -7.30
C ASP A 28 11.06 5.27 -7.14
N TYR A 29 10.27 6.20 -6.59
CA TYR A 29 10.66 7.57 -6.29
C TYR A 29 11.62 7.70 -5.09
N SER A 30 11.84 6.62 -4.32
CA SER A 30 12.83 6.63 -3.23
C SER A 30 14.27 6.59 -3.74
N LEU A 31 14.46 6.26 -5.03
CA LEU A 31 15.76 6.01 -5.67
C LEU A 31 16.50 4.77 -5.13
N SER A 32 15.78 3.86 -4.45
CA SER A 32 16.35 2.62 -3.91
C SER A 32 16.44 1.50 -4.97
N GLY A 33 15.80 1.70 -6.13
CA GLY A 33 15.94 0.83 -7.30
C GLY A 33 14.93 -0.31 -7.36
N PHE A 34 13.91 -0.29 -6.51
CA PHE A 34 12.87 -1.32 -6.43
C PHE A 34 11.70 -1.02 -7.38
N ALA A 35 12.00 -0.74 -8.65
CA ALA A 35 10.95 -0.58 -9.64
C ALA A 35 10.29 -1.94 -9.92
N GLY A 36 8.96 -1.96 -9.94
CA GLY A 36 8.18 -3.18 -10.15
C GLY A 36 7.94 -3.55 -11.60
N THR A 37 7.53 -4.78 -11.81
CA THR A 37 6.97 -5.27 -13.08
C THR A 37 5.50 -5.63 -12.89
N LEU A 38 4.68 -5.33 -13.89
CA LEU A 38 3.29 -5.83 -13.90
C LEU A 38 3.34 -7.33 -14.19
N SER A 39 2.74 -8.12 -13.31
CA SER A 39 2.71 -9.57 -13.40
C SER A 39 1.28 -10.11 -13.39
N GLY A 40 1.16 -11.31 -13.96
CA GLY A 40 -0.04 -12.14 -13.99
C GLY A 40 -1.10 -11.79 -15.03
N GLY A 41 -1.12 -12.60 -16.09
CA GLY A 41 -2.30 -12.85 -16.94
C GLY A 41 -2.72 -11.76 -17.93
N THR A 42 -3.83 -12.01 -18.64
CA THR A 42 -4.34 -11.13 -19.69
C THR A 42 -4.99 -9.88 -19.10
N GLY A 43 -4.47 -8.72 -19.46
CA GLY A 43 -4.88 -7.42 -18.93
C GLY A 43 -3.83 -6.90 -17.96
N THR A 44 -3.41 -5.66 -18.14
CA THR A 44 -2.54 -4.93 -17.22
C THR A 44 -3.42 -4.10 -16.28
N PRO A 45 -3.10 -4.01 -14.97
CA PRO A 45 -3.65 -2.96 -14.13
C PRO A 45 -3.67 -1.63 -14.88
N THR A 46 -4.83 -1.00 -14.96
CA THR A 46 -4.98 0.23 -15.75
C THR A 46 -4.68 1.43 -14.89
N SER A 47 -3.85 2.35 -15.39
CA SER A 47 -3.61 3.60 -14.68
C SER A 47 -4.88 4.45 -14.70
N VAL A 48 -5.41 4.75 -13.51
CA VAL A 48 -6.56 5.60 -13.27
C VAL A 48 -6.14 6.66 -12.27
N SER A 49 -5.76 7.85 -12.74
CA SER A 49 -5.25 8.91 -11.86
C SER A 49 -6.13 9.12 -10.62
N PRO A 50 -5.58 9.10 -9.39
CA PRO A 50 -4.15 9.06 -9.05
C PRO A 50 -3.56 7.65 -8.78
N ALA A 51 -4.25 6.57 -9.16
CA ALA A 51 -4.00 5.19 -8.78
C ALA A 51 -3.80 4.25 -9.99
N PHE A 52 -3.58 2.98 -9.68
CA PHE A 52 -3.77 1.85 -10.60
C PHE A 52 -4.98 1.04 -10.17
N ASP A 53 -5.76 0.58 -11.15
CA ASP A 53 -6.96 -0.23 -10.98
C ASP A 53 -6.66 -1.71 -11.22
N PHE A 54 -6.87 -2.50 -10.17
CA PHE A 54 -6.79 -3.97 -10.12
C PHE A 54 -8.24 -4.51 -10.09
N ILE A 55 -8.52 -5.67 -10.67
CA ILE A 55 -9.88 -6.20 -10.88
C ILE A 55 -10.06 -7.64 -10.35
N ALA A 56 -11.13 -7.97 -9.61
CA ALA A 56 -11.25 -9.21 -8.80
C ALA A 56 -11.03 -10.56 -9.53
N ALA A 57 -11.22 -10.62 -10.84
CA ALA A 57 -11.14 -11.89 -11.59
C ALA A 57 -9.74 -12.18 -12.16
N ASN A 58 -8.75 -11.35 -11.86
CA ASN A 58 -7.46 -11.37 -12.54
C ASN A 58 -6.37 -12.03 -11.69
N THR A 59 -5.24 -12.28 -12.34
CA THR A 59 -3.98 -12.67 -11.70
C THR A 59 -3.10 -11.44 -11.47
N GLN A 60 -3.63 -10.21 -11.52
CA GLN A 60 -2.79 -9.03 -11.68
C GLN A 60 -2.17 -8.59 -10.36
N TYR A 61 -0.89 -8.29 -10.42
CA TYR A 61 -0.17 -7.68 -9.31
C TYR A 61 1.04 -6.93 -9.85
N ILE A 62 1.68 -6.15 -8.99
CA ILE A 62 3.00 -5.60 -9.25
C ILE A 62 3.99 -6.47 -8.48
N ASP A 63 4.87 -7.14 -9.22
CA ASP A 63 6.00 -7.90 -8.70
C ASP A 63 7.19 -6.94 -8.54
N ILE A 64 7.56 -6.66 -7.28
CA ILE A 64 8.80 -5.94 -6.97
C ILE A 64 9.96 -6.95 -6.79
N GLY A 65 9.64 -8.17 -6.35
CA GLY A 65 10.60 -9.19 -5.97
C GLY A 65 11.27 -8.87 -4.64
N THR A 66 12.58 -9.10 -4.54
CA THR A 66 13.29 -8.92 -3.28
C THR A 66 13.63 -7.46 -2.98
N GLY A 67 13.33 -7.07 -1.74
CA GLY A 67 13.67 -5.82 -1.08
C GLY A 67 12.46 -4.91 -0.89
N PRO A 68 12.55 -3.91 0.00
CA PRO A 68 13.70 -3.57 0.87
C PRO A 68 13.90 -4.52 2.06
N SER A 69 15.14 -4.62 2.57
CA SER A 69 15.48 -5.56 3.66
C SER A 69 15.18 -5.06 5.07
N ILE A 70 14.78 -3.79 5.21
CA ILE A 70 14.43 -3.17 6.49
C ILE A 70 13.16 -2.35 6.28
N VAL A 71 12.02 -2.95 6.65
CA VAL A 71 10.70 -2.32 6.62
C VAL A 71 10.13 -2.25 8.03
N LYS A 72 9.79 -1.04 8.47
CA LYS A 72 9.19 -0.71 9.76
C LYS A 72 7.92 0.12 9.67
N THR A 73 7.65 0.74 8.52
CA THR A 73 6.35 1.36 8.26
C THR A 73 5.95 1.12 6.82
N ILE A 74 4.71 0.70 6.62
CA ILE A 74 4.05 0.49 5.33
C ILE A 74 2.93 1.51 5.25
N SER A 75 2.80 2.22 4.13
CA SER A 75 1.74 3.21 3.92
C SER A 75 1.25 3.15 2.47
N LEU A 76 -0.05 3.07 2.26
CA LEU A 76 -0.66 3.02 0.93
C LEU A 76 -2.09 3.57 0.97
N TRP A 77 -2.49 4.21 -0.13
CA TRP A 77 -3.88 4.58 -0.37
C TRP A 77 -4.57 3.43 -1.10
N ILE A 78 -5.72 3.00 -0.58
CA ILE A 78 -6.54 1.94 -1.18
C ILE A 78 -7.99 2.38 -1.31
N ASN A 79 -8.68 1.88 -2.32
CA ASN A 79 -10.14 1.97 -2.49
C ASN A 79 -10.63 0.69 -3.14
N GLN A 80 -11.24 -0.17 -2.34
CA GLN A 80 -11.71 -1.51 -2.74
C GLN A 80 -13.02 -1.42 -3.54
N ASN A 81 -13.11 -2.19 -4.62
CA ASN A 81 -14.34 -2.30 -5.41
C ASN A 81 -15.34 -3.26 -4.75
N ASP A 82 -14.86 -4.35 -4.15
CA ASP A 82 -15.67 -5.33 -3.42
C ASP A 82 -15.41 -5.30 -1.92
N VAL A 83 -16.16 -4.47 -1.20
CA VAL A 83 -16.11 -4.41 0.27
C VAL A 83 -16.56 -5.70 0.97
N ALA A 84 -17.22 -6.64 0.26
CA ALA A 84 -17.64 -7.92 0.83
C ALA A 84 -16.60 -9.04 0.58
N GLY A 85 -15.63 -8.78 -0.30
CA GLY A 85 -14.61 -9.73 -0.72
C GLY A 85 -13.45 -9.87 0.26
N ASN A 86 -12.48 -10.67 -0.17
CA ASN A 86 -11.18 -10.84 0.48
C ASN A 86 -10.14 -10.15 -0.39
N GLU A 87 -9.53 -9.11 0.15
CA GLU A 87 -8.69 -8.18 -0.58
C GLU A 87 -7.27 -8.20 -0.02
N TYR A 88 -6.24 -8.22 -0.89
CA TYR A 88 -4.84 -8.35 -0.48
C TYR A 88 -3.97 -7.25 -1.10
N PRO A 89 -3.94 -6.03 -0.52
CA PRO A 89 -3.30 -4.89 -1.15
C PRO A 89 -1.76 -4.97 -1.23
N ILE A 90 -1.12 -5.65 -0.28
CA ILE A 90 0.34 -5.72 -0.20
C ILE A 90 0.80 -6.95 0.60
N ASP A 91 1.89 -7.56 0.13
CA ASP A 91 2.62 -8.65 0.77
C ASP A 91 4.12 -8.35 0.72
N LEU A 92 4.85 -8.66 1.80
CA LEU A 92 6.30 -8.50 1.85
C LEU A 92 7.05 -9.80 1.53
N ASN A 93 6.49 -10.96 1.87
CA ASN A 93 7.27 -12.21 1.89
C ASN A 93 6.42 -13.51 1.97
N GLY A 94 5.13 -13.49 1.68
CA GLY A 94 4.22 -14.64 1.83
C GLY A 94 3.87 -14.96 3.28
N THR A 95 4.30 -14.15 4.25
CA THR A 95 3.92 -14.29 5.67
C THR A 95 3.49 -12.97 6.31
N ASP A 96 4.11 -11.86 5.92
CA ASP A 96 3.82 -10.51 6.38
C ASP A 96 3.02 -9.76 5.31
N TYR A 97 1.71 -9.63 5.52
CA TYR A 97 0.82 -9.02 4.53
C TYR A 97 -0.35 -8.27 5.19
N LEU A 98 -1.00 -7.45 4.38
CA LEU A 98 -2.26 -6.78 4.71
C LEU A 98 -3.41 -7.51 3.99
N SER A 99 -4.48 -7.81 4.72
CA SER A 99 -5.76 -8.20 4.12
C SER A 99 -6.90 -7.28 4.55
N VAL A 100 -7.91 -7.18 3.70
CA VAL A 100 -9.19 -6.55 4.03
C VAL A 100 -10.30 -7.53 3.68
N GLU A 101 -11.01 -8.03 4.69
CA GLU A 101 -12.05 -9.04 4.51
C GLU A 101 -13.39 -8.49 4.99
N SER A 102 -14.36 -8.41 4.10
CA SER A 102 -15.65 -7.76 4.41
C SER A 102 -15.46 -6.34 5.02
N GLY A 103 -14.48 -5.59 4.48
CA GLY A 103 -14.08 -4.26 4.93
C GLY A 103 -13.24 -4.24 6.20
N VAL A 104 -13.01 -5.36 6.90
CA VAL A 104 -12.20 -5.42 8.13
C VAL A 104 -10.72 -5.50 7.78
N VAL A 105 -9.95 -4.53 8.24
CA VAL A 105 -8.50 -4.45 8.00
C VAL A 105 -7.74 -5.35 8.96
N THR A 106 -6.99 -6.31 8.42
CA THR A 106 -6.19 -7.28 9.19
C THR A 106 -4.73 -7.26 8.74
N VAL A 107 -3.83 -7.21 9.71
CA VAL A 107 -2.38 -7.27 9.52
C VAL A 107 -1.89 -8.65 9.98
N ASN A 108 -1.23 -9.40 9.09
CA ASN A 108 -0.66 -10.71 9.37
C ASN A 108 0.87 -10.64 9.49
N GLY A 109 1.47 -11.49 10.34
CA GLY A 109 2.92 -11.67 10.47
C GLY A 109 3.71 -10.57 11.23
N LEU A 110 3.31 -9.31 11.07
CA LEU A 110 3.92 -8.12 11.68
C LEU A 110 3.60 -8.03 13.19
N ALA A 111 4.29 -8.80 14.03
CA ALA A 111 3.92 -9.03 15.43
C ALA A 111 3.92 -7.78 16.33
N GLY A 112 4.70 -6.75 16.00
CA GLY A 112 4.76 -5.49 16.74
C GLY A 112 3.90 -4.38 16.15
N HIS A 113 2.92 -4.73 15.30
CA HIS A 113 2.25 -3.74 14.50
C HIS A 113 1.32 -2.80 15.28
N ILE A 114 1.18 -1.58 14.77
CA ILE A 114 0.04 -0.69 15.02
C ILE A 114 -0.55 -0.32 13.67
N LEU A 115 -1.86 -0.57 13.53
CA LEU A 115 -2.65 -0.15 12.37
C LEU A 115 -3.10 1.29 12.55
N TYR A 116 -3.03 2.08 11.48
CA TYR A 116 -3.63 3.39 11.36
C TYR A 116 -4.48 3.43 10.09
N VAL A 117 -5.70 3.97 10.23
CA VAL A 117 -6.59 4.29 9.10
C VAL A 117 -6.85 5.79 9.13
N ASP A 118 -6.58 6.48 8.03
CA ASP A 118 -6.75 7.93 7.90
C ASP A 118 -6.01 8.76 8.97
N GLY A 119 -4.85 8.24 9.38
CA GLY A 119 -3.99 8.79 10.41
C GLY A 119 -4.51 8.63 11.84
N VAL A 120 -5.52 7.78 12.07
CA VAL A 120 -6.04 7.44 13.39
C VAL A 120 -5.68 6.00 13.72
N ALA A 121 -5.14 5.77 14.92
CA ALA A 121 -4.80 4.42 15.37
C ALA A 121 -6.06 3.55 15.46
N GLY A 122 -5.97 2.35 14.91
CA GLY A 122 -7.02 1.34 14.89
C GLY A 122 -6.57 0.04 15.55
N THR A 123 -7.39 -0.99 15.41
CA THR A 123 -7.09 -2.35 15.87
C THR A 123 -7.27 -3.30 14.70
N SER A 124 -6.20 -4.03 14.37
CA SER A 124 -6.22 -5.07 13.33
C SER A 124 -7.30 -6.11 13.65
N GLY A 125 -8.06 -6.53 12.63
CA GLY A 125 -9.21 -7.43 12.76
C GLY A 125 -10.48 -6.77 13.35
N VAL A 126 -10.46 -5.46 13.59
CA VAL A 126 -11.61 -4.72 14.15
C VAL A 126 -11.94 -3.46 13.35
N THR A 127 -10.93 -2.71 12.92
CA THR A 127 -11.14 -1.49 12.15
C THR A 127 -11.68 -1.80 10.75
N THR A 128 -12.78 -1.16 10.37
CA THR A 128 -13.43 -1.33 9.07
C THR A 128 -13.23 -0.12 8.16
N ILE A 129 -13.16 -0.37 6.85
CA ILE A 129 -13.13 0.63 5.78
C ILE A 129 -14.23 0.34 4.74
N ASP A 130 -14.65 1.36 4.00
CA ASP A 130 -15.69 1.23 2.96
C ASP A 130 -15.11 1.30 1.54
N ALA A 131 -15.98 1.48 0.53
CA ALA A 131 -15.61 1.61 -0.89
C ALA A 131 -15.23 3.06 -1.25
N THR A 132 -14.43 3.69 -0.39
CA THR A 132 -13.81 4.99 -0.63
C THR A 132 -12.31 4.92 -0.36
N TYR A 133 -11.60 5.99 -0.72
CA TYR A 133 -10.16 6.05 -0.48
C TYR A 133 -9.84 6.18 1.01
N HIS A 134 -9.08 5.23 1.52
CA HIS A 134 -8.50 5.28 2.85
C HIS A 134 -6.98 5.19 2.78
N LEU A 135 -6.30 5.95 3.64
CA LEU A 135 -4.88 5.74 3.89
C LEU A 135 -4.72 4.65 4.94
N ILE A 136 -4.15 3.52 4.55
CA ILE A 136 -3.73 2.47 5.47
C ILE A 136 -2.26 2.68 5.79
N THR A 137 -1.93 2.69 7.08
CA THR A 137 -0.53 2.72 7.53
C THR A 137 -0.32 1.70 8.64
N ILE A 138 0.72 0.89 8.50
CA ILE A 138 1.11 -0.12 9.47
C ILE A 138 2.51 0.24 9.93
N THR A 139 2.71 0.41 11.24
CA THR A 139 4.05 0.54 11.82
C THR A 139 4.40 -0.75 12.53
N ASP A 140 5.62 -1.25 12.44
CA ASP A 140 6.12 -2.34 13.26
C ASP A 140 7.42 -1.93 13.95
N THR A 141 7.55 -2.29 15.22
CA THR A 141 8.78 -2.07 16.01
C THR A 141 9.91 -3.00 15.59
N THR A 142 9.62 -4.15 14.98
CA THR A 142 10.62 -5.08 14.41
C THR A 142 11.06 -4.64 13.01
N GLU A 143 12.23 -5.13 12.58
CA GLU A 143 12.68 -5.01 11.20
C GLU A 143 12.08 -6.18 10.40
N ASN A 144 11.41 -5.87 9.30
CA ASN A 144 10.82 -6.88 8.43
C ASN A 144 11.55 -6.86 7.07
N ASP A 145 11.93 -8.04 6.60
CA ASP A 145 12.62 -8.24 5.33
C ASP A 145 11.59 -8.59 4.26
N ALA A 146 11.51 -7.77 3.21
CA ALA A 146 10.62 -8.02 2.10
C ALA A 146 11.31 -8.93 1.09
N THR A 147 11.25 -10.24 1.30
CA THR A 147 11.95 -11.20 0.43
C THR A 147 11.22 -11.44 -0.89
N ASP A 148 9.92 -11.16 -0.93
CA ASP A 148 9.02 -11.34 -2.09
C ASP A 148 7.89 -10.29 -2.02
N LEU A 149 8.23 -9.05 -2.38
CA LEU A 149 7.33 -7.91 -2.25
C LEU A 149 6.39 -7.81 -3.44
N ASP A 150 5.10 -7.87 -3.15
CA ASP A 150 4.03 -7.77 -4.11
C ASP A 150 3.01 -6.70 -3.74
N ILE A 151 2.53 -5.95 -4.74
CA ILE A 151 1.41 -5.01 -4.59
C ILE A 151 0.20 -5.52 -5.35
N GLY A 152 -0.94 -5.61 -4.67
CA GLY A 152 -2.20 -6.11 -5.22
C GLY A 152 -2.37 -7.63 -5.16
N ARG A 153 -1.52 -8.34 -4.41
CA ARG A 153 -1.73 -9.75 -4.04
C ARG A 153 -1.03 -10.08 -2.72
N ALA A 154 -1.28 -11.30 -2.22
CA ALA A 154 -0.38 -11.95 -1.28
C ALA A 154 -0.04 -13.37 -1.75
N ASP A 155 1.25 -13.76 -1.71
CA ASP A 155 1.69 -15.08 -2.20
C ASP A 155 1.52 -16.17 -1.12
N ILE A 156 0.27 -16.39 -0.73
CA ILE A 156 -0.13 -17.36 0.31
C ILE A 156 -1.06 -18.45 -0.22
N GLY A 157 -1.32 -18.47 -1.53
CA GLY A 157 -2.19 -19.44 -2.16
C GLY A 157 -2.83 -18.95 -3.46
N PRO A 158 -3.66 -19.79 -4.10
CA PRO A 158 -4.36 -19.41 -5.31
C PRO A 158 -5.48 -18.39 -5.02
N ALA A 159 -5.71 -17.47 -5.96
CA ALA A 159 -6.81 -16.50 -5.92
C ALA A 159 -6.76 -15.50 -4.76
N VAL A 160 -5.55 -15.05 -4.39
CA VAL A 160 -5.31 -14.09 -3.31
C VAL A 160 -4.87 -12.76 -3.93
N TYR A 161 -5.84 -11.95 -4.36
CA TYR A 161 -5.61 -10.73 -5.15
C TYR A 161 -6.37 -9.54 -4.57
N TYR A 162 -6.06 -8.36 -5.08
CA TYR A 162 -6.79 -7.13 -4.80
C TYR A 162 -7.70 -6.71 -5.97
N ASP A 163 -8.92 -6.29 -5.68
CA ASP A 163 -9.88 -5.62 -6.55
C ASP A 163 -10.13 -4.19 -6.08
N GLY A 164 -9.57 -3.23 -6.82
CA GLY A 164 -9.73 -1.83 -6.54
C GLY A 164 -8.52 -1.00 -6.92
N LEU A 165 -8.47 0.20 -6.35
CA LEU A 165 -7.48 1.21 -6.65
C LEU A 165 -6.38 1.22 -5.58
N ILE A 166 -5.11 1.14 -5.99
CA ILE A 166 -3.95 1.35 -5.11
C ILE A 166 -3.12 2.55 -5.58
N SER A 167 -2.65 3.39 -4.65
CA SER A 167 -1.75 4.50 -4.94
C SER A 167 -0.79 4.84 -3.79
N ASP A 168 0.28 5.56 -4.13
CA ASP A 168 1.24 6.19 -3.21
C ASP A 168 1.77 5.21 -2.15
N VAL A 169 2.18 4.03 -2.62
CA VAL A 169 2.75 2.97 -1.78
C VAL A 169 4.13 3.41 -1.31
N ARG A 170 4.34 3.36 0.01
CA ARG A 170 5.59 3.78 0.65
C ARG A 170 5.99 2.80 1.74
N LEU A 171 7.29 2.48 1.76
CA LEU A 171 7.91 1.72 2.83
C LEU A 171 8.99 2.58 3.49
N TYR A 172 9.10 2.48 4.81
CA TYR A 172 10.11 3.18 5.59
C TYR A 172 10.91 2.21 6.46
N SER A 173 12.20 2.48 6.62
CA SER A 173 13.10 1.74 7.52
C SER A 173 12.98 2.15 9.00
N VAL A 174 12.12 3.11 9.31
CA VAL A 174 11.88 3.62 10.67
C VAL A 174 10.41 3.48 11.06
N VAL A 175 10.16 3.40 12.36
CA VAL A 175 8.80 3.47 12.93
C VAL A 175 8.33 4.92 12.85
N ARG A 176 7.38 5.21 11.95
CA ARG A 176 6.78 6.55 11.86
C ARG A 176 5.89 6.80 13.06
N THR A 177 5.96 8.00 13.62
CA THR A 177 5.12 8.39 14.76
C THR A 177 3.68 8.66 14.32
N ALA A 178 2.72 8.51 15.23
CA ALA A 178 1.32 8.84 14.97
C ALA A 178 1.14 10.28 14.43
N ALA A 179 1.93 11.24 14.91
CA ALA A 179 1.90 12.61 14.42
C ALA A 179 2.37 12.72 12.96
N GLN A 180 3.46 12.04 12.59
CA GLN A 180 3.96 11.98 11.21
C GLN A 180 2.96 11.30 10.27
N ILE A 181 2.29 10.24 10.73
CA ILE A 181 1.28 9.53 9.94
C ILE A 181 0.06 10.44 9.72
N LYS A 182 -0.40 11.12 10.77
CA LYS A 182 -1.53 12.06 10.63
C LYS A 182 -1.21 13.24 9.74
N ASP A 183 0.00 13.78 9.85
CA ASP A 183 0.49 14.84 8.97
C ASP A 183 0.55 14.38 7.50
N PHE A 184 1.10 13.19 7.24
CA PHE A 184 1.12 12.59 5.91
C PHE A 184 -0.29 12.47 5.31
N TYR A 185 -1.25 11.91 6.05
CA TYR A 185 -2.66 11.85 5.64
C TYR A 185 -3.21 13.22 5.26
N ASN A 186 -3.02 14.23 6.12
CA ASN A 186 -3.53 15.59 5.87
C ASN A 186 -2.91 16.23 4.61
N GLN A 187 -1.66 15.91 4.30
CA GLN A 187 -0.95 16.44 3.13
C GLN A 187 -1.32 15.73 1.82
N THR A 188 -1.78 14.48 1.86
CA THR A 188 -2.09 13.71 0.64
C THR A 188 -3.58 13.55 0.35
N ARG A 189 -4.45 13.57 1.36
CA ARG A 189 -5.89 13.23 1.23
C ARG A 189 -6.67 14.03 0.19
N TRP A 190 -6.27 15.27 -0.06
CA TRP A 190 -6.90 16.13 -1.08
C TRP A 190 -6.78 15.57 -2.51
N ARG A 191 -5.84 14.65 -2.78
CA ARG A 191 -5.71 13.93 -4.06
C ARG A 191 -6.79 12.87 -4.26
N TYR A 192 -7.38 12.39 -3.15
CA TYR A 192 -8.23 11.20 -3.11
C TYR A 192 -9.68 11.52 -2.75
N GLY A 193 -10.03 12.80 -2.62
CA GLY A 193 -11.39 13.24 -2.28
C GLY A 193 -11.77 13.07 -0.79
N ALA A 194 -10.77 12.86 0.08
CA ALA A 194 -10.91 12.67 1.53
C ALA A 194 -10.53 13.91 2.37
#